data_AF-A0AAW6LYT8-F1
#
_entry.id   AF-A0AAW6LYT8-F1
#
_cell.length_a   1.000
_cell.length_b   1.000
_cell.length_c   1.000
_cell.angle_alpha   90.00
_cell.angle_beta   90.00
_cell.angle_gamma   90.00
#
_symmetry.space_group_name_H-M   'P 1'
#
loop_
_entity.id
_entity.type
_entity.pdbx_description
1 polymer ?
#
loop_
_entity_poly.entity_id
_entity_poly.type
_entity_poly.pdbx_seq_one_letter_code
_entity_poly.pdbx_strand_id
1 'polypeptide(L)'
;MKRRITVVTALLTLLPLLPACSTPATQRVATPNQSASTDGDRIGVVTPAESSLWPGNLAIGVGDIQSAQFITTPAPDQVQARCIGAGDNLTIGITAPNGWNALLTHGSQTIAIENKELDYPLQEFTTPQSALDSESESNNKFGTTDLFPPGVTWDLPQLGDVEIQLSQKTPPHWQIRARERVTIDMHVRCEGT
;
A
#
# COMPACT_ATOMS: atom_id res chain seq x y z
N MET A 1 -27.96 50.38 16.27
CA MET A 1 -29.39 50.17 16.62
C MET A 1 -29.91 48.88 15.99
N LYS A 2 -30.59 48.06 16.81
CA LYS A 2 -31.59 47.01 16.51
C LYS A 2 -31.18 45.72 15.76
N ARG A 3 -31.00 44.68 16.60
CA ARG A 3 -31.11 43.24 16.34
C ARG A 3 -32.44 42.87 15.68
N ARG A 4 -32.45 41.80 14.88
CA ARG A 4 -33.63 40.94 14.67
C ARG A 4 -33.21 39.48 14.80
N ILE A 5 -33.73 38.85 15.86
CA ILE A 5 -33.66 37.44 16.17
C ILE A 5 -34.92 36.84 15.57
N THR A 6 -34.80 35.79 14.75
CA THR A 6 -35.95 35.02 14.29
C THR A 6 -35.88 33.64 14.93
N VAL A 7 -36.84 33.39 15.83
CA VAL A 7 -37.12 32.10 16.46
C VAL A 7 -37.95 31.28 15.47
N VAL A 8 -37.55 30.03 15.19
CA VAL A 8 -38.38 29.08 14.45
C VAL A 8 -38.80 27.96 15.40
N THR A 9 -40.11 27.77 15.45
CA THR A 9 -40.90 26.96 16.38
C THR A 9 -40.74 25.46 16.11
N ALA A 10 -40.51 24.69 17.16
CA ALA A 10 -40.51 23.23 17.13
C ALA A 10 -41.94 22.67 17.08
N LEU A 11 -42.23 21.78 16.12
CA LEU A 11 -43.44 20.95 16.13
C LEU A 11 -43.13 19.60 16.78
N LEU A 12 -43.83 19.34 17.88
CA LEU A 12 -43.87 18.05 18.59
C LEU A 12 -44.94 17.17 17.92
N THR A 13 -44.56 15.99 17.43
CA THR A 13 -45.52 14.94 17.04
C THR A 13 -45.34 13.72 17.94
N LEU A 14 -46.41 13.42 18.66
CA LEU A 14 -46.58 12.30 19.58
C LEU A 14 -47.21 11.13 18.81
N LEU A 15 -46.63 9.92 18.84
CA LEU A 15 -47.31 8.70 18.41
C LEU A 15 -47.20 7.57 19.47
N PRO A 16 -48.23 6.71 19.59
CA PRO A 16 -48.49 5.92 20.81
C PRO A 16 -47.81 4.55 20.83
N LEU A 17 -47.54 4.08 22.06
CA LEU A 17 -47.11 2.71 22.38
C LEU A 17 -48.28 1.72 22.28
N LEU A 18 -48.01 0.54 21.72
CA LEU A 18 -48.81 -0.68 21.85
C LEU A 18 -48.01 -1.72 22.67
N PRO A 19 -48.61 -2.43 23.64
CA PRO A 19 -47.98 -3.56 24.30
C PRO A 19 -48.47 -4.87 23.68
N ALA A 20 -47.57 -5.78 23.29
CA ALA A 20 -47.94 -7.17 23.05
C ALA A 20 -46.77 -8.15 23.26
N CYS A 21 -46.99 -9.03 24.24
CA CYS A 21 -46.53 -10.42 24.40
C CYS A 21 -45.05 -10.80 24.25
N SER A 22 -44.46 -11.02 25.43
CA SER A 22 -43.29 -11.84 25.69
C SER A 22 -43.48 -13.31 25.31
N THR A 23 -42.46 -13.93 24.71
CA THR A 23 -42.17 -15.37 24.88
C THR A 23 -40.65 -15.57 24.79
N PRO A 24 -40.00 -16.31 25.72
CA PRO A 24 -38.55 -16.42 25.77
C PRO A 24 -38.05 -17.54 24.86
N ALA A 25 -37.08 -17.25 24.00
CA ALA A 25 -36.31 -18.25 23.27
C ALA A 25 -34.83 -18.14 23.63
N THR A 26 -34.30 -19.27 24.08
CA THR A 26 -32.94 -19.55 24.55
C THR A 26 -31.87 -19.26 23.49
N GLN A 27 -30.80 -18.62 23.94
CA GLN A 27 -29.41 -18.61 23.43
C GLN A 27 -29.18 -18.60 21.91
N ARG A 28 -28.64 -17.48 21.42
CA ARG A 28 -27.30 -17.49 20.82
C ARG A 28 -26.51 -16.31 21.37
N VAL A 29 -25.38 -16.61 21.99
CA VAL A 29 -24.33 -15.63 22.26
C VAL A 29 -23.96 -15.06 20.90
N ALA A 30 -24.32 -13.81 20.65
CA ALA A 30 -23.74 -13.05 19.58
C ALA A 30 -22.25 -12.95 19.91
N THR A 31 -21.42 -13.63 19.11
CA THR A 31 -20.02 -13.28 18.93
C THR A 31 -19.92 -11.76 18.80
N PRO A 32 -18.93 -11.09 19.40
CA PRO A 32 -18.76 -9.67 19.19
C PRO A 32 -18.70 -9.45 17.68
N ASN A 33 -19.74 -8.77 17.17
CA ASN A 33 -19.75 -8.25 15.82
C ASN A 33 -18.42 -7.55 15.62
N GLN A 34 -17.76 -7.92 14.52
CA GLN A 34 -16.59 -7.26 13.97
C GLN A 34 -16.69 -5.77 14.26
N SER A 35 -15.76 -5.32 15.10
CA SER A 35 -15.61 -3.94 15.48
C SER A 35 -15.59 -3.08 14.23
N ALA A 36 -16.47 -2.08 14.24
CA ALA A 36 -16.49 -0.85 13.46
C ALA A 36 -15.42 -0.68 12.36
N SER A 37 -15.87 -0.40 11.14
CA SER A 37 -14.99 0.09 10.09
C SER A 37 -14.27 1.36 10.57
N THR A 38 -12.95 1.26 10.68
CA THR A 38 -12.05 2.41 10.55
C THR A 38 -11.91 2.67 9.06
N ASP A 39 -12.91 3.35 8.49
CA ASP A 39 -12.95 3.71 7.06
C ASP A 39 -11.68 4.50 6.70
N GLY A 40 -10.74 3.80 6.08
CA GLY A 40 -9.60 4.39 5.41
C GLY A 40 -8.23 4.01 5.95
N ASP A 41 -8.06 3.07 6.88
CA ASP A 41 -6.71 2.62 7.29
C ASP A 41 -6.69 1.11 7.59
N ARG A 42 -6.00 0.35 6.75
CA ARG A 42 -5.99 -1.12 6.75
C ARG A 42 -4.58 -1.66 6.56
N ILE A 43 -4.31 -2.82 7.16
CA ILE A 43 -3.03 -3.51 6.99
C ILE A 43 -3.02 -4.19 5.62
N GLY A 44 -1.98 -3.91 4.84
CA GLY A 44 -1.72 -4.59 3.57
C GLY A 44 -1.02 -5.93 3.81
N VAL A 45 -1.29 -6.91 2.95
CA VAL A 45 -0.55 -8.16 2.90
C VAL A 45 0.63 -7.97 1.96
N VAL A 46 1.84 -8.18 2.47
CA VAL A 46 3.07 -8.11 1.68
C VAL A 46 3.47 -9.52 1.25
N THR A 47 3.85 -9.71 0.00
CA THR A 47 4.43 -10.96 -0.52
C THR A 47 5.61 -10.64 -1.44
N PRO A 48 6.52 -11.60 -1.71
CA PRO A 48 7.55 -11.41 -2.73
C PRO A 48 6.94 -11.00 -4.08
N ALA A 49 7.62 -10.11 -4.79
CA ALA A 49 7.29 -9.80 -6.19
C ALA A 49 7.43 -11.05 -7.07
N GLU A 50 6.55 -11.21 -8.06
CA GLU A 50 6.45 -12.42 -8.88
C GLU A 50 7.75 -12.70 -9.64
N SER A 51 8.31 -11.68 -10.28
CA SER A 51 9.58 -11.75 -11.00
C SER A 51 10.76 -11.16 -10.23
N SER A 52 10.69 -11.18 -8.89
CA SER A 52 11.83 -10.81 -8.03
C SER A 52 13.09 -11.56 -8.46
N LEU A 53 14.14 -10.79 -8.76
CA LEU A 53 15.46 -11.36 -9.07
C LEU A 53 16.21 -11.81 -7.80
N TRP A 54 15.62 -11.55 -6.63
CA TRP A 54 16.14 -11.96 -5.33
C TRP A 54 15.51 -13.29 -4.91
N PRO A 55 16.29 -14.35 -4.64
CA PRO A 55 15.81 -15.72 -4.53
C PRO A 55 14.59 -15.92 -3.62
N GLY A 56 13.37 -15.89 -4.20
CA GLY A 56 12.09 -16.12 -3.52
C GLY A 56 11.78 -15.15 -2.37
N ASN A 57 12.44 -14.00 -2.31
CA ASN A 57 12.34 -13.08 -1.18
C ASN A 57 11.94 -11.67 -1.62
N LEU A 58 11.42 -10.92 -0.64
CA LEU A 58 11.39 -9.48 -0.71
C LEU A 58 12.83 -8.96 -0.83
N ALA A 59 13.03 -7.83 -1.51
CA ALA A 59 14.29 -7.13 -1.48
C ALA A 59 14.06 -5.66 -1.19
N ILE A 60 14.88 -5.08 -0.31
CA ILE A 60 14.90 -3.64 -0.07
C ILE A 60 16.28 -3.18 0.35
N GLY A 61 16.79 -2.14 -0.31
CA GLY A 61 18.04 -1.52 0.08
C GLY A 61 18.77 -0.81 -1.06
N VAL A 62 20.07 -0.60 -0.84
CA VAL A 62 20.97 -0.01 -1.84
C VAL A 62 22.18 -0.90 -2.08
N GLY A 63 22.72 -0.89 -3.30
CA GLY A 63 23.85 -1.73 -3.68
C GLY A 63 23.46 -2.83 -4.65
N ASP A 64 24.26 -3.89 -4.67
CA ASP A 64 24.10 -5.06 -5.52
C ASP A 64 24.44 -6.37 -4.79
N ILE A 65 24.68 -6.29 -3.47
CA ILE A 65 25.00 -7.44 -2.63
C ILE A 65 24.03 -7.53 -1.46
N GLN A 66 23.68 -8.77 -1.10
CA GLN A 66 22.85 -9.04 0.07
C GLN A 66 23.67 -8.81 1.34
N SER A 67 23.26 -7.84 2.17
CA SER A 67 23.80 -7.63 3.51
C SER A 67 22.89 -6.70 4.32
N ALA A 68 23.04 -6.70 5.65
CA ALA A 68 22.33 -5.77 6.52
C ALA A 68 22.60 -4.28 6.21
N GLN A 69 23.72 -3.96 5.55
CA GLN A 69 24.12 -2.59 5.22
C GLN A 69 23.82 -2.20 3.76
N PHE A 70 23.38 -3.16 2.93
CA PHE A 70 23.15 -2.97 1.51
C PHE A 70 21.72 -3.38 1.16
N ILE A 71 21.55 -4.48 0.42
CA ILE A 71 20.24 -5.04 0.12
C ILE A 71 19.88 -6.07 1.18
N THR A 72 18.74 -5.86 1.83
CA THR A 72 18.15 -6.82 2.74
C THR A 72 17.06 -7.62 2.06
N THR A 73 16.86 -8.85 2.54
CA THR A 73 15.81 -9.75 2.05
C THR A 73 14.89 -10.15 3.23
N PRO A 74 14.05 -9.22 3.71
CA PRO A 74 13.21 -9.49 4.87
C PRO A 74 12.15 -10.55 4.58
N ALA A 75 11.72 -11.27 5.61
CA ALA A 75 10.52 -12.08 5.52
C ALA A 75 9.27 -11.17 5.43
N PRO A 76 8.16 -11.62 4.81
CA PRO A 76 6.94 -10.82 4.68
C PRO A 76 6.40 -10.21 5.97
N ASP A 77 6.46 -10.94 7.08
CA ASP A 77 5.99 -10.49 8.40
C ASP A 77 6.89 -9.42 9.05
N GLN A 78 8.07 -9.15 8.47
CA GLN A 78 8.97 -8.09 8.90
C GLN A 78 8.75 -6.77 8.15
N VAL A 79 7.91 -6.77 7.11
CA VAL A 79 7.53 -5.57 6.35
C VAL A 79 6.07 -5.23 6.67
N GLN A 80 5.84 -3.99 7.08
CA GLN A 80 4.50 -3.49 7.36
C GLN A 80 4.03 -2.64 6.19
N ALA A 81 2.89 -3.00 5.61
CA ALA A 81 2.17 -2.15 4.66
C ALA A 81 0.91 -1.60 5.31
N ARG A 82 0.68 -0.29 5.16
CA ARG A 82 -0.53 0.41 5.61
C ARG A 82 -1.19 1.02 4.38
N CYS A 83 -2.37 0.52 4.06
CA CYS A 83 -3.18 0.99 2.97
C CYS A 83 -4.17 2.02 3.51
N ILE A 84 -4.15 3.24 2.99
CA ILE A 84 -4.98 4.35 3.44
C ILE A 84 -5.89 4.79 2.29
N GLY A 85 -7.21 4.84 2.53
CA GLY A 85 -8.21 5.13 1.49
C GLY A 85 -8.53 3.91 0.59
N ALA A 86 -9.20 4.19 -0.54
CA ALA A 86 -9.64 3.19 -1.53
C ALA A 86 -9.79 3.82 -2.93
N GLY A 87 -9.83 2.96 -3.97
CA GLY A 87 -9.87 3.37 -5.38
C GLY A 87 -8.73 4.31 -5.74
N ASP A 88 -9.01 5.34 -6.55
CA ASP A 88 -8.04 6.35 -6.97
C ASP A 88 -7.41 7.16 -5.82
N ASN A 89 -8.01 7.11 -4.61
CA ASN A 89 -7.48 7.78 -3.42
C ASN A 89 -6.66 6.85 -2.52
N LEU A 90 -6.41 5.61 -2.94
CA LEU A 90 -5.61 4.66 -2.18
C LEU A 90 -4.14 5.13 -2.13
N THR A 91 -3.58 5.15 -0.93
CA THR A 91 -2.14 5.32 -0.70
C THR A 91 -1.61 4.13 0.09
N ILE A 92 -0.36 3.76 -0.14
CA ILE A 92 0.29 2.64 0.53
C ILE A 92 1.58 3.15 1.16
N GLY A 93 1.63 3.14 2.49
CA GLY A 93 2.85 3.35 3.26
C GLY A 93 3.49 2.02 3.58
N ILE A 94 4.80 1.89 3.34
CA ILE A 94 5.57 0.68 3.61
C ILE A 94 6.68 1.04 4.61
N THR A 95 6.80 0.23 5.66
CA THR A 95 7.92 0.28 6.60
C THR A 95 8.60 -1.08 6.61
N ALA A 96 9.91 -1.09 6.33
CA ALA A 96 10.73 -2.29 6.30
C ALA A 96 11.90 -2.19 7.31
N PRO A 97 12.62 -3.29 7.59
CA PRO A 97 13.74 -3.27 8.52
C PRO A 97 14.84 -2.27 8.15
N ASN A 98 15.68 -1.92 9.13
CA ASN A 98 16.82 -1.00 8.97
C ASN A 98 16.44 0.39 8.46
N GLY A 99 15.28 0.91 8.89
CA GLY A 99 14.88 2.30 8.67
C GLY A 99 14.27 2.64 7.30
N TRP A 100 14.07 1.65 6.42
CA TRP A 100 13.49 1.88 5.10
C TRP A 100 12.00 2.20 5.17
N ASN A 101 11.60 3.30 4.53
CA ASN A 101 10.21 3.66 4.35
C ASN A 101 9.93 3.98 2.89
N ALA A 102 8.73 3.61 2.42
CA ALA A 102 8.26 3.99 1.10
C ALA A 102 6.80 4.43 1.12
N LEU A 103 6.42 5.27 0.17
CA LEU A 103 5.07 5.77 -0.02
C LEU A 103 4.68 5.67 -1.50
N LEU A 104 3.50 5.11 -1.74
CA LEU A 104 2.90 5.01 -3.06
C LEU A 104 1.49 5.60 -3.05
N THR A 105 1.07 6.12 -4.20
CA THR A 105 -0.31 6.54 -4.47
C THR A 105 -0.84 5.74 -5.66
N HIS A 106 -2.06 5.22 -5.54
CA HIS A 106 -2.70 4.38 -6.55
C HIS A 106 -2.70 5.03 -7.93
N GLY A 107 -2.50 4.21 -8.96
CA GLY A 107 -2.38 4.64 -10.36
C GLY A 107 -1.07 5.34 -10.72
N SER A 108 -0.23 5.73 -9.75
CA SER A 108 1.07 6.37 -10.00
C SER A 108 2.17 5.34 -10.23
N GLN A 109 3.00 5.56 -11.24
CA GLN A 109 4.25 4.82 -11.46
C GLN A 109 5.41 5.32 -10.59
N THR A 110 5.12 6.18 -9.60
CA THR A 110 6.11 6.80 -8.72
C THR A 110 6.02 6.25 -7.31
N ILE A 111 7.17 5.89 -6.76
CA ILE A 111 7.37 5.51 -5.36
C ILE A 111 8.32 6.50 -4.70
N ALA A 112 7.94 7.05 -3.55
CA ALA A 112 8.82 7.87 -2.73
C ALA A 112 9.50 6.98 -1.68
N ILE A 113 10.81 7.03 -1.55
CA ILE A 113 11.61 6.17 -0.67
C ILE A 113 12.51 7.03 0.20
N GLU A 114 12.62 6.70 1.49
CA GLU A 114 13.60 7.29 2.41
C GLU A 114 14.24 6.22 3.32
N ASN A 115 15.39 6.56 3.90
CA ASN A 115 15.96 5.83 5.02
C ASN A 115 16.64 6.82 5.99
N LYS A 116 16.01 7.03 7.15
CA LYS A 116 16.51 7.99 8.15
C LYS A 116 17.74 7.50 8.92
N GLU A 117 17.93 6.20 9.05
CA GLU A 117 19.08 5.61 9.76
C GLU A 117 20.38 5.77 8.95
N LEU A 118 20.26 5.77 7.61
CA LEU A 118 21.36 5.93 6.67
C LEU A 118 21.52 7.37 6.13
N ASP A 119 20.72 8.33 6.63
CA ASP A 119 20.67 9.72 6.14
C ASP A 119 20.37 9.80 4.63
N TYR A 120 19.46 8.96 4.16
CA TYR A 120 18.93 8.99 2.80
C TYR A 120 17.57 9.72 2.81
N PRO A 121 17.54 11.02 2.47
CA PRO A 121 16.31 11.79 2.46
C PRO A 121 15.33 11.26 1.40
N LEU A 122 14.04 11.61 1.57
CA LEU A 122 12.97 11.22 0.67
C LEU A 122 13.29 11.53 -0.79
N GLN A 123 13.28 10.50 -1.62
CA GLN A 123 13.50 10.57 -3.06
C GLN A 123 12.36 9.83 -3.79
N GLU A 124 11.82 10.47 -4.82
CA GLU A 124 10.88 9.85 -5.75
C GLU A 124 11.61 9.10 -6.85
N PHE A 125 11.14 7.89 -7.15
CA PHE A 125 11.59 7.08 -8.28
C PHE A 125 10.38 6.76 -9.14
N THR A 126 10.43 7.18 -10.40
CA THR A 126 9.35 6.98 -11.37
C THR A 126 9.75 5.92 -12.36
N THR A 127 8.89 4.92 -12.59
CA THR A 127 9.04 4.00 -13.72
C THR A 127 8.63 4.74 -15.00
N PRO A 128 9.50 4.86 -16.00
CA PRO A 128 9.14 5.51 -17.26
C PRO A 128 8.10 4.68 -18.01
N GLN A 129 7.06 5.33 -18.57
CA GLN A 129 6.05 4.66 -19.40
C GLN A 129 6.68 3.85 -20.54
N SER A 130 7.74 4.36 -21.16
CA SER A 130 8.46 3.66 -22.23
C SER A 130 9.06 2.31 -21.80
N ALA A 131 9.39 2.14 -20.52
CA ALA A 131 9.87 0.87 -20.00
C ALA A 131 8.73 -0.16 -19.92
N LEU A 132 7.54 0.27 -19.49
CA LEU A 132 6.34 -0.58 -19.45
C LEU A 132 5.86 -0.94 -20.86
N ASP A 133 5.89 0.02 -21.79
CA ASP A 133 5.51 -0.20 -23.18
C ASP A 133 6.47 -1.22 -23.84
N SER A 134 7.77 -1.08 -23.60
CA SER A 134 8.79 -2.01 -24.14
C SER A 134 8.60 -3.43 -23.59
N GLU A 135 8.27 -3.58 -22.31
CA GLU A 135 7.99 -4.88 -21.71
C GLU A 135 6.72 -5.49 -22.30
N SER A 136 5.66 -4.71 -22.43
CA SER A 136 4.40 -5.15 -23.06
C SER A 136 4.61 -5.61 -24.50
N GLU A 137 5.38 -4.87 -25.29
CA GLU A 137 5.75 -5.27 -26.66
C GLU A 137 6.55 -6.58 -26.69
N SER A 138 7.50 -6.74 -25.77
CA SER A 138 8.28 -7.96 -25.61
C SER A 138 7.39 -9.16 -25.26
N ASN A 139 6.50 -9.01 -24.28
CA ASN A 139 5.60 -10.06 -23.81
C ASN A 139 4.64 -10.50 -24.93
N ASN A 140 4.07 -9.55 -25.67
CA ASN A 140 3.22 -9.83 -26.83
C ASN A 140 3.96 -10.55 -27.96
N LYS A 141 5.25 -10.25 -28.16
CA LYS A 141 6.05 -10.83 -29.25
C LYS A 141 6.56 -12.23 -28.93
N PHE A 142 6.98 -12.45 -27.68
CA PHE A 142 7.65 -13.69 -27.27
C PHE A 142 6.76 -14.63 -26.45
N GLY A 143 5.55 -14.19 -26.07
CA GLY A 143 4.57 -15.00 -25.35
C GLY A 143 4.99 -15.30 -23.91
N THR A 144 5.67 -14.37 -23.24
CA THR A 144 5.93 -14.49 -21.80
C THR A 144 4.63 -14.33 -21.03
N THR A 145 4.56 -14.97 -19.85
CA THR A 145 3.37 -14.95 -18.97
C THR A 145 3.53 -13.97 -17.82
N ASP A 146 4.57 -13.14 -17.83
CA ASP A 146 4.88 -12.24 -16.72
C ASP A 146 3.74 -11.23 -16.60
N LEU A 147 2.96 -11.39 -15.53
CA LEU A 147 1.79 -10.55 -15.27
C LEU A 147 2.20 -9.12 -14.92
N PHE A 148 3.44 -8.93 -14.46
CA PHE A 148 3.92 -7.69 -13.91
C PHE A 148 5.15 -7.17 -14.65
N PRO A 149 5.03 -6.06 -15.40
CA PRO A 149 6.20 -5.41 -15.96
C PRO A 149 7.08 -4.81 -14.86
N PRO A 150 8.41 -4.69 -15.08
CA PRO A 150 9.32 -4.14 -14.08
C PRO A 150 8.99 -2.68 -13.76
N GLY A 151 9.09 -2.32 -12.48
CA GLY A 151 8.75 -0.99 -11.97
C GLY A 151 7.62 -0.99 -10.95
N VAL A 152 6.86 0.10 -10.89
CA VAL A 152 5.65 0.19 -10.05
C VAL A 152 4.43 -0.01 -10.94
N THR A 153 3.68 -1.08 -10.68
CA THR A 153 2.50 -1.45 -11.47
C THR A 153 1.31 -1.74 -10.55
N TRP A 154 0.13 -1.27 -10.94
CA TRP A 154 -1.07 -1.32 -10.12
C TRP A 154 -2.14 -2.21 -10.73
N ASP A 155 -3.09 -2.60 -9.89
CA ASP A 155 -4.35 -3.24 -10.28
C ASP A 155 -4.19 -4.64 -10.89
N LEU A 156 -3.05 -5.27 -10.63
CA LEU A 156 -2.74 -6.64 -10.98
C LEU A 156 -2.31 -7.40 -9.71
N PRO A 157 -2.76 -8.65 -9.50
CA PRO A 157 -3.80 -9.31 -10.28
C PRO A 157 -5.21 -8.80 -9.93
N GLN A 158 -5.34 -7.92 -8.92
CA GLN A 158 -6.62 -7.40 -8.42
C GLN A 158 -6.56 -5.88 -8.26
N LEU A 159 -7.72 -5.22 -8.34
CA LEU A 159 -7.84 -3.77 -8.11
C LEU A 159 -7.33 -3.39 -6.72
N GLY A 160 -6.45 -2.40 -6.66
CA GLY A 160 -5.81 -1.90 -5.45
C GLY A 160 -4.55 -2.65 -5.02
N ASP A 161 -4.16 -3.71 -5.73
CA ASP A 161 -2.85 -4.34 -5.55
C ASP A 161 -1.77 -3.50 -6.24
N VAL A 162 -0.56 -3.55 -5.70
CA VAL A 162 0.63 -2.98 -6.33
C VAL A 162 1.77 -3.98 -6.32
N GLU A 163 2.39 -4.13 -7.48
CA GLU A 163 3.67 -4.80 -7.62
C GLU A 163 4.76 -3.74 -7.75
N ILE A 164 5.82 -3.90 -6.97
CA ILE A 164 7.01 -3.05 -6.97
C ILE A 164 8.19 -3.95 -7.34
N GLN A 165 8.78 -3.71 -8.50
CA GLN A 165 10.00 -4.32 -8.99
C GLN A 165 10.94 -3.23 -9.46
N LEU A 166 11.44 -2.47 -8.48
CA LEU A 166 12.22 -1.27 -8.71
C LEU A 166 13.70 -1.62 -8.59
N SER A 167 14.45 -1.40 -9.66
CA SER A 167 15.90 -1.28 -9.59
C SER A 167 16.31 -0.02 -10.35
N GLN A 168 16.70 1.03 -9.62
CA GLN A 168 17.00 2.33 -10.23
C GLN A 168 18.31 2.91 -9.72
N LYS A 169 18.91 3.82 -10.49
CA LYS A 169 20.11 4.54 -10.04
C LYS A 169 19.76 5.38 -8.81
N THR A 170 20.60 5.32 -7.78
CA THR A 170 20.42 6.15 -6.58
C THR A 170 20.70 7.62 -6.87
N PRO A 171 19.99 8.56 -6.21
CA PRO A 171 20.24 9.97 -6.42
C PRO A 171 21.63 10.35 -5.91
N PRO A 172 22.27 11.38 -6.49
CA PRO A 172 23.66 11.74 -6.17
C PRO A 172 23.85 12.24 -4.73
N HIS A 173 22.77 12.61 -4.04
CA HIS A 173 22.80 13.06 -2.65
C HIS A 173 22.70 11.91 -1.65
N TRP A 174 22.38 10.68 -2.07
CA TRP A 174 22.53 9.48 -1.23
C TRP A 174 23.99 9.02 -1.31
N GLN A 175 24.74 9.21 -0.22
CA GLN A 175 26.17 8.85 -0.17
C GLN A 175 26.33 7.34 0.07
N ILE A 176 26.35 6.57 -1.02
CA ILE A 176 26.36 5.10 -0.97
C ILE A 176 27.78 4.56 -1.19
N ARG A 177 28.13 3.49 -0.46
CA ARG A 177 29.45 2.84 -0.50
C ARG A 177 29.59 1.68 -1.50
N ALA A 178 28.49 1.25 -2.12
CA ALA A 178 28.39 0.16 -3.09
C ALA A 178 27.88 0.65 -4.45
N ARG A 179 27.57 -0.26 -5.38
CA ARG A 179 26.95 0.10 -6.67
C ARG A 179 25.71 0.98 -6.44
N GLU A 180 25.62 2.06 -7.20
CA GLU A 180 24.66 3.16 -7.03
C GLU A 180 23.23 2.78 -7.45
N ARG A 181 22.64 1.72 -6.89
CA ARG A 181 21.28 1.30 -7.18
C ARG A 181 20.44 1.13 -5.93
N VAL A 182 19.19 1.59 -5.99
CA VAL A 182 18.14 1.29 -5.02
C VAL A 182 17.35 0.13 -5.59
N THR A 183 17.02 -0.82 -4.72
CA THR A 183 16.25 -2.00 -5.07
C THR A 183 15.07 -2.12 -4.11
N ILE A 184 13.86 -2.30 -4.65
CA ILE A 184 12.66 -2.68 -3.91
C ILE A 184 11.89 -3.70 -4.75
N ASP A 185 11.78 -4.94 -4.25
CA ASP A 185 11.05 -6.02 -4.91
C ASP A 185 10.00 -6.59 -3.92
N MET A 186 8.72 -6.27 -4.14
CA MET A 186 7.59 -6.75 -3.34
C MET A 186 6.23 -6.53 -4.01
N HIS A 187 5.26 -7.38 -3.67
CA HIS A 187 3.84 -7.21 -3.94
C HIS A 187 3.13 -6.75 -2.67
N VAL A 188 2.18 -5.82 -2.78
CA VAL A 188 1.30 -5.42 -1.68
C VAL A 188 -0.15 -5.52 -2.11
N ARG A 189 -0.92 -6.31 -1.38
CA ARG A 189 -2.37 -6.40 -1.51
C ARG A 189 -3.07 -5.65 -0.38
N CYS A 190 -3.95 -4.74 -0.74
CA CYS A 190 -4.79 -4.03 0.21
C CYS A 190 -6.19 -4.69 0.31
N GLU A 191 -6.45 -5.44 1.38
CA GLU A 191 -7.70 -6.22 1.53
C GLU A 191 -8.93 -5.34 1.86
N GLY A 192 -10.09 -5.61 1.26
CA GLY A 192 -11.36 -4.93 1.56
C GLY A 192 -11.68 -3.69 0.72
N THR A 193 -11.39 -3.75 -0.59
CA THR A 193 -11.78 -2.74 -1.59
C THR A 193 -13.26 -2.80 -1.96
#